data_AF-A0A7S0QPW8-F1
#
_entry.id   AF-A0A7S0QPW8-F1
#
_cell.length_a   1.000
_cell.length_b   1.000
_cell.length_c   1.000
_cell.angle_alpha   90.00
_cell.angle_beta   90.00
_cell.angle_gamma   90.00
#
_symmetry.space_group_name_H-M   'P 1'
#
loop_
_entity.id
_entity.type
_entity.pdbx_description
1 polymer ?
#
loop_
_entity_poly.entity_id
_entity_poly.type
_entity_poly.pdbx_seq_one_letter_code
_entity_poly.pdbx_strand_id
1 'polypeptide(L)'
;MGMRLELEGYCPATIARRDGLLLPAETAHGQVLYDGRLYGFVSAAGLQDFMRDPQRVLDGVLAAARKKPELINLVSLDAHFPHNVLRRYLAGLGGPGHPADATADAGCQTPTHMVEQHIDPRYDWNEWSLRRKALQLANLHTKRTHSTQTVQSHFRREAESQVYLPRAGVTQTGVERGTRPARHMLFLAGLRGHPDQESAAVRADIDLQ
;
A
#
# COMPACT_ATOMS: atom_id res chain seq x y z
N MET A 1 0.40 -24.65 -16.38
CA MET A 1 1.25 -24.18 -15.26
C MET A 1 2.66 -24.00 -15.80
N GLY A 2 3.14 -22.76 -15.95
CA GLY A 2 4.51 -22.52 -16.41
C GLY A 2 5.50 -22.84 -15.29
N MET A 3 6.48 -23.69 -15.54
CA MET A 3 7.59 -23.88 -14.62
C MET A 3 8.44 -22.61 -14.62
N ARG A 4 8.68 -22.02 -13.44
CA ARG A 4 9.53 -20.84 -13.28
C ARG A 4 10.99 -21.26 -13.39
N LEU A 5 11.80 -20.40 -14.01
CA LEU A 5 13.25 -20.55 -13.96
C LEU A 5 13.75 -20.33 -12.53
N GLU A 6 14.57 -21.25 -12.07
CA GLU A 6 15.31 -21.12 -10.82
C GLU A 6 16.36 -20.01 -10.91
N LEU A 7 16.87 -19.62 -9.75
CA LEU A 7 17.81 -18.50 -9.63
C LEU A 7 17.24 -17.18 -10.23
N GLU A 8 15.93 -16.97 -10.10
CA GLU A 8 15.23 -15.79 -10.65
C GLU A 8 15.42 -15.57 -12.17
N GLY A 9 15.78 -16.63 -12.91
CA GLY A 9 16.04 -16.55 -14.35
C GLY A 9 17.46 -16.13 -14.71
N TYR A 10 18.39 -16.08 -13.75
CA TYR A 10 19.81 -15.83 -14.01
C TYR A 10 20.59 -17.10 -14.34
N CYS A 11 21.65 -16.97 -15.14
CA CYS A 11 22.49 -18.09 -15.55
C CYS A 11 23.42 -18.58 -14.42
N PRO A 12 23.34 -19.85 -13.99
CA PRO A 12 24.19 -20.40 -12.93
C PRO A 12 25.68 -20.41 -13.32
N ALA A 13 25.97 -20.76 -14.57
CA ALA A 13 27.35 -20.92 -15.06
C ALA A 13 28.13 -19.58 -15.04
N THR A 14 27.45 -18.47 -15.32
CA THR A 14 28.07 -17.14 -15.28
C THR A 14 28.28 -16.67 -13.85
N ILE A 15 27.35 -16.94 -12.94
CA ILE A 15 27.49 -16.62 -11.52
C ILE A 15 28.70 -17.36 -10.93
N ALA A 16 28.82 -18.65 -11.21
CA ALA A 16 29.92 -19.48 -10.70
C ALA A 16 31.29 -19.10 -11.30
N ARG A 17 31.37 -18.78 -12.61
CA ARG A 17 32.66 -18.53 -13.30
C ARG A 17 33.13 -17.08 -13.27
N ARG A 18 32.20 -16.12 -13.22
CA ARG A 18 32.48 -14.68 -13.33
C ARG A 18 32.23 -13.95 -12.01
N ASP A 19 32.62 -14.55 -10.89
CA ASP A 19 32.60 -13.95 -9.55
C ASP A 19 31.24 -13.32 -9.19
N GLY A 20 30.13 -14.01 -9.46
CA GLY A 20 28.79 -13.52 -9.12
C GLY A 20 28.13 -12.59 -10.14
N LEU A 21 28.63 -12.52 -11.38
CA LEU A 21 27.97 -11.74 -12.43
C LEU A 21 26.59 -12.31 -12.79
N LEU A 22 25.56 -11.50 -12.55
CA LEU A 22 24.18 -11.81 -12.91
C LEU A 22 23.93 -11.46 -14.38
N LEU A 23 23.71 -12.48 -15.20
CA LEU A 23 23.27 -12.33 -16.59
C LEU A 23 21.95 -13.08 -16.78
N PRO A 24 20.93 -12.44 -17.36
CA PRO A 24 19.64 -13.08 -17.60
C PRO A 24 19.82 -14.24 -18.58
N ALA A 25 19.15 -15.36 -18.31
CA ALA A 25 19.17 -16.49 -19.21
C ALA A 25 18.47 -16.14 -20.53
N GLU A 26 19.02 -16.63 -21.64
CA GLU A 26 18.40 -16.49 -22.95
C GLU A 26 17.64 -17.76 -23.29
N THR A 27 16.37 -17.62 -23.68
CA THR A 27 15.53 -18.76 -24.08
C THR A 27 16.05 -19.48 -25.33
N ALA A 28 16.85 -18.80 -26.16
CA ALA A 28 17.41 -19.34 -27.40
C ALA A 28 18.43 -20.47 -27.19
N HIS A 29 19.15 -20.47 -26.07
CA HIS A 29 20.22 -21.43 -25.78
C HIS A 29 19.72 -22.73 -25.11
N GLY A 30 18.42 -22.81 -24.80
CA GLY A 30 17.81 -23.95 -24.11
C GLY A 30 17.87 -23.84 -22.60
N GLN A 31 17.07 -24.68 -21.94
CA GLN A 31 16.94 -24.75 -20.48
C GLN A 31 17.18 -26.19 -20.04
N VAL A 32 17.75 -26.38 -18.84
CA VAL A 32 18.08 -27.70 -18.30
C VAL A 32 17.25 -27.95 -17.05
N LEU A 33 16.55 -29.08 -17.01
CA LEU A 33 15.85 -29.56 -15.82
C LEU A 33 16.80 -30.44 -15.01
N TYR A 34 17.08 -30.05 -13.76
CA TYR A 34 17.92 -30.80 -12.83
C TYR A 34 17.28 -30.78 -11.45
N ASP A 35 17.10 -31.95 -10.82
CA ASP A 35 16.46 -32.10 -9.50
C ASP A 35 15.08 -31.41 -9.39
N GLY A 36 14.25 -31.56 -10.43
CA GLY A 36 12.92 -30.94 -10.49
C GLY A 36 12.92 -29.40 -10.67
N ARG A 37 14.10 -28.81 -10.90
CA ARG A 37 14.33 -27.37 -11.03
C ARG A 37 14.82 -27.01 -12.41
N LEU A 38 14.32 -25.91 -12.97
CA LEU A 38 14.61 -25.50 -14.35
C LEU A 38 15.62 -24.36 -14.37
N TYR A 39 16.78 -24.58 -14.99
CA TYR A 39 17.87 -23.60 -15.08
C TYR A 39 18.05 -23.10 -16.51
N GLY A 40 18.24 -21.79 -16.66
CA GLY A 40 18.48 -21.14 -17.94
C GLY A 40 19.95 -20.73 -18.10
N PHE A 41 20.42 -20.58 -19.35
CA PHE A 41 21.81 -20.25 -19.66
C PHE A 41 21.92 -19.12 -20.68
N VAL A 42 23.03 -18.37 -20.60
CA VAL A 42 23.37 -17.30 -21.57
C VAL A 42 24.11 -17.87 -22.79
N SER A 43 24.83 -18.98 -22.63
CA SER A 43 25.64 -19.56 -23.71
C SER A 43 25.53 -21.08 -23.72
N ALA A 44 25.65 -21.67 -24.91
CA ALA A 44 25.68 -23.11 -25.08
C ALA A 44 26.85 -23.78 -24.34
N ALA A 45 27.99 -23.08 -24.23
CA ALA A 45 29.14 -23.56 -23.44
C ALA A 45 28.80 -23.69 -21.95
N GLY A 46 28.12 -22.69 -21.38
CA GLY A 46 27.68 -22.73 -19.97
C GLY A 46 26.65 -23.83 -19.72
N LEU A 47 25.78 -24.09 -20.68
CA LEU A 47 24.83 -25.21 -20.63
C LEU A 47 25.55 -26.56 -20.65
N GLN A 48 26.49 -26.77 -21.59
CA GLN A 48 27.25 -28.03 -21.66
C GLN A 48 28.10 -28.26 -20.40
N ASP A 49 28.70 -27.20 -19.86
CA ASP A 49 29.44 -27.27 -18.60
C ASP A 49 28.55 -27.71 -17.43
N PHE A 50 27.32 -27.21 -17.37
CA PHE A 50 26.34 -27.60 -16.37
C PHE A 50 25.85 -29.04 -16.58
N MET A 51 25.64 -29.48 -17.82
CA MET A 51 25.26 -30.86 -18.13
C MET A 51 26.35 -31.87 -17.74
N ARG A 52 27.63 -31.47 -17.84
CA ARG A 52 28.75 -32.33 -17.46
C ARG A 52 28.85 -32.53 -15.95
N ASP A 53 28.66 -31.46 -15.18
CA ASP A 53 28.71 -31.50 -13.72
C ASP A 53 27.86 -30.37 -13.12
N PRO A 54 26.57 -30.64 -12.86
CA PRO A 54 25.64 -29.63 -12.37
C PRO A 54 25.95 -29.25 -10.91
N GLN A 55 26.38 -30.22 -10.08
CA GLN A 55 26.68 -29.98 -8.67
C GLN A 55 27.83 -28.99 -8.53
N ARG A 56 28.92 -29.17 -9.29
CA ARG A 56 30.06 -28.24 -9.27
C ARG A 56 29.66 -26.79 -9.58
N VAL A 57 28.73 -26.59 -10.51
CA VAL A 57 28.27 -25.23 -10.86
C VAL A 57 27.43 -24.64 -9.73
N LEU A 58 26.52 -25.43 -9.15
CA LEU A 58 25.69 -24.98 -8.02
C LEU A 58 26.53 -24.68 -6.77
N ASP A 59 27.53 -25.50 -6.47
CA ASP A 59 28.49 -25.24 -5.39
C ASP A 59 29.28 -23.94 -5.66
N GLY A 60 29.63 -23.68 -6.92
CA GLY A 60 30.23 -22.42 -7.33
C GLY A 60 29.31 -21.21 -7.11
N VAL A 61 28.01 -21.36 -7.36
CA VAL A 61 27.00 -20.32 -7.07
C VAL A 61 26.92 -20.07 -5.55
N LEU A 62 26.88 -21.12 -4.74
CA LEU A 62 26.87 -21.01 -3.28
C LEU A 62 28.16 -20.37 -2.75
N ALA A 63 29.32 -20.71 -3.32
CA ALA A 63 30.60 -20.10 -2.96
C ALA A 63 30.63 -18.60 -3.32
N ALA A 64 30.10 -18.22 -4.49
CA ALA A 64 29.97 -16.81 -4.87
C ALA A 64 29.04 -16.06 -3.90
N ALA A 65 27.90 -16.64 -3.53
CA ALA A 65 26.97 -16.06 -2.57
C ALA A 65 27.55 -15.91 -1.15
N ARG A 66 28.45 -16.80 -0.73
CA ARG A 66 29.19 -16.66 0.54
C ARG A 66 30.16 -15.48 0.53
N LYS A 67 30.79 -15.20 -0.61
CA LYS A 67 31.70 -14.07 -0.79
C LYS A 67 30.94 -12.74 -0.93
N LYS A 68 29.74 -12.80 -1.54
CA LYS A 68 28.87 -11.68 -1.89
C LYS A 68 27.44 -11.93 -1.40
N PRO A 69 27.13 -11.63 -0.12
CA PRO A 69 25.84 -11.97 0.51
C PRO A 69 24.64 -11.28 -0.15
N GLU A 70 24.85 -10.21 -0.93
CA GLU A 70 23.82 -9.58 -1.76
C GLU A 70 23.19 -10.56 -2.77
N LEU A 71 23.95 -11.53 -3.27
CA LEU A 71 23.48 -12.52 -4.24
C LEU A 71 22.42 -13.46 -3.64
N ILE A 72 22.45 -13.67 -2.32
CA ILE A 72 21.49 -14.56 -1.65
C ILE A 72 20.06 -14.05 -1.86
N ASN A 73 19.86 -12.74 -1.75
CA ASN A 73 18.54 -12.11 -1.92
C ASN A 73 18.18 -11.93 -3.41
N LEU A 74 19.16 -11.62 -4.26
CA LEU A 74 18.92 -11.37 -5.69
C LEU A 74 18.55 -12.63 -6.47
N VAL A 75 19.01 -13.79 -5.99
CA VAL A 75 18.87 -15.08 -6.65
C VAL A 75 17.98 -16.04 -5.84
N SER A 76 17.32 -15.54 -4.79
CA SER A 76 16.38 -16.29 -3.94
C SER A 76 16.98 -17.59 -3.34
N LEU A 77 18.21 -17.52 -2.82
CA LEU A 77 18.93 -18.68 -2.24
C LEU A 77 18.59 -18.95 -0.77
N ASP A 78 17.43 -18.52 -0.29
CA ASP A 78 17.07 -18.52 1.13
C ASP A 78 17.07 -19.91 1.76
N ALA A 79 16.70 -20.94 0.99
CA ALA A 79 16.69 -22.33 1.45
C ALA A 79 18.10 -22.80 1.90
N HIS A 80 19.17 -22.26 1.28
CA HIS A 80 20.55 -22.62 1.62
C HIS A 80 21.13 -21.75 2.74
N PHE A 81 20.53 -20.59 3.03
CA PHE A 81 21.02 -19.62 4.00
C PHE A 81 19.90 -19.19 4.97
N PRO A 82 19.45 -20.08 5.88
CA PRO A 82 18.33 -19.82 6.78
C PRO A 82 18.58 -18.66 7.76
N HIS A 83 19.84 -18.31 8.02
CA HIS A 83 20.24 -17.21 8.93
C HIS A 83 20.48 -15.89 8.18
N ASN A 84 19.93 -15.71 6.98
CA ASN A 84 20.08 -14.48 6.22
C ASN A 84 19.31 -13.31 6.87
N VAL A 85 20.01 -12.58 7.75
CA VAL A 85 19.49 -11.40 8.45
C VAL A 85 19.07 -10.28 7.50
N LEU A 86 19.68 -10.15 6.32
CA LEU A 86 19.39 -9.07 5.37
C LEU A 86 17.93 -9.13 4.89
N ARG A 87 17.36 -10.32 4.71
CA ARG A 87 15.95 -10.46 4.31
C ARG A 87 15.00 -9.87 5.35
N ARG A 88 15.30 -9.98 6.65
CA ARG A 88 14.48 -9.40 7.73
C ARG A 88 14.53 -7.87 7.73
N TYR A 89 15.70 -7.29 7.43
CA TYR A 89 15.84 -5.84 7.29
C TYR A 89 15.21 -5.32 6.01
N LEU A 90 15.36 -6.04 4.89
CA LEU A 90 14.76 -5.69 3.61
C LEU A 90 13.23 -5.80 3.65
N ALA A 91 12.67 -6.76 4.39
CA ALA A 91 11.22 -6.87 4.57
C ALA A 91 10.60 -5.59 5.17
N GLY A 92 11.31 -4.88 6.05
CA GLY A 92 10.87 -3.58 6.58
C GLY A 92 11.01 -2.41 5.60
N LEU A 93 11.72 -2.62 4.48
CA LEU A 93 12.01 -1.62 3.44
C LEU A 93 11.28 -1.92 2.11
N GLY A 94 10.34 -2.87 2.10
CA GLY A 94 9.61 -3.27 0.88
C GLY A 94 10.37 -4.28 -0.01
N GLY A 95 11.25 -5.08 0.58
CA GLY A 95 12.02 -6.10 -0.14
C GLY A 95 11.17 -7.25 -0.71
N PRO A 96 11.71 -7.98 -1.71
CA PRO A 96 11.00 -9.04 -2.42
C PRO A 96 10.63 -10.18 -1.44
N GLY A 97 9.32 -10.32 -1.21
CA GLY A 97 8.77 -11.18 -0.16
C GLY A 97 7.64 -10.52 0.63
N HIS A 98 7.50 -9.19 0.54
CA HIS A 98 6.20 -8.55 0.74
C HIS A 98 5.27 -9.05 -0.38
N PRO A 99 3.99 -9.42 -0.13
CA PRO A 99 3.03 -9.54 -1.21
C PRO A 99 3.18 -8.28 -2.06
N ALA A 100 3.50 -8.47 -3.35
CA ALA A 100 3.67 -7.40 -4.32
C ALA A 100 2.61 -6.36 -4.02
N ASP A 101 3.04 -5.13 -3.72
CA ASP A 101 2.16 -4.05 -3.30
C ASP A 101 0.91 -4.13 -4.15
N ALA A 102 -0.17 -4.65 -3.56
CA ALA A 102 -1.47 -4.51 -4.11
C ALA A 102 -1.61 -3.00 -4.11
N THR A 103 -1.48 -2.39 -5.29
CA THR A 103 -1.71 -0.97 -5.49
C THR A 103 -3.16 -0.77 -5.10
N ALA A 104 -3.35 -0.48 -3.82
CA ALA A 104 -4.64 -0.24 -3.22
C ALA A 104 -4.86 1.25 -3.39
N ASP A 105 -5.98 1.60 -4.02
CA ASP A 105 -6.41 2.98 -4.12
C ASP A 105 -6.69 3.50 -2.70
N ALA A 106 -5.77 4.31 -2.17
CA ALA A 106 -5.88 4.88 -0.85
C ALA A 106 -6.57 6.23 -0.95
N GLY A 107 -7.91 6.20 -1.06
CA GLY A 107 -8.73 7.39 -0.94
C GLY A 107 -8.73 7.92 0.48
N CYS A 108 -8.01 9.03 0.74
CA CYS A 108 -8.14 9.77 1.98
C CYS A 108 -9.24 10.83 1.81
N GLN A 109 -10.43 10.56 2.32
CA GLN A 109 -11.45 11.59 2.48
C GLN A 109 -11.17 12.32 3.79
N THR A 110 -10.85 13.61 3.74
CA THR A 110 -10.81 14.43 4.95
C THR A 110 -12.21 14.44 5.56
N PRO A 111 -12.41 13.94 6.79
CA PRO A 111 -13.72 14.00 7.43
C PRO A 111 -14.12 15.47 7.56
N THR A 112 -15.29 15.83 7.02
CA THR A 112 -15.87 17.18 7.07
C THR A 112 -16.16 17.64 8.50
N HIS A 113 -16.15 16.71 9.46
CA HIS A 113 -16.21 16.98 10.88
C HIS A 113 -15.28 16.00 11.60
N MET A 114 -14.04 16.41 11.89
CA MET A 114 -13.27 15.70 12.89
C MET A 114 -14.07 15.77 14.19
N VAL A 115 -14.45 14.62 14.75
CA VAL A 115 -14.95 14.59 16.13
C VAL A 115 -13.72 14.81 16.99
N GLU A 116 -13.47 16.07 17.35
CA GLU A 116 -12.39 16.42 18.26
C GLU A 116 -12.70 15.79 19.62
N GLN A 117 -12.06 14.66 19.90
CA GLN A 117 -12.02 14.14 21.25
C GLN A 117 -11.20 15.12 22.08
N HIS A 118 -11.87 15.97 22.86
CA HIS A 118 -11.23 16.94 23.76
C HIS A 118 -10.74 16.27 25.06
N ILE A 119 -10.20 15.05 24.94
CA ILE A 119 -9.63 14.29 26.05
C ILE A 119 -8.12 14.33 25.85
N ASP A 120 -7.43 15.13 26.65
CA ASP A 120 -5.98 15.12 26.70
C ASP A 120 -5.51 13.90 27.52
N PRO A 121 -4.85 12.90 26.91
CA PRO A 121 -4.36 11.71 27.62
C PRO A 121 -3.28 12.03 28.66
N ARG A 122 -2.71 13.24 28.62
CA ARG A 122 -1.65 13.71 29.52
C ARG A 122 -2.19 14.63 30.63
N TYR A 123 -3.49 14.90 30.63
CA TYR A 123 -4.16 15.68 31.65
C TYR A 123 -4.12 14.95 33.01
N ASP A 124 -3.67 15.67 34.04
CA ASP A 124 -3.83 15.25 35.43
C ASP A 124 -4.75 16.24 36.14
N TRP A 125 -5.68 15.73 36.96
CA TRP A 125 -6.54 16.57 37.81
C TRP A 125 -5.83 17.06 39.09
N ASN A 126 -4.73 16.41 39.50
CA ASN A 126 -4.05 16.70 40.75
C ASN A 126 -3.01 17.80 40.57
N GLU A 127 -3.19 18.91 41.29
CA GLU A 127 -2.29 20.07 41.21
C GLU A 127 -0.83 19.72 41.61
N TRP A 128 -0.64 18.80 42.56
CA TRP A 128 0.70 18.40 42.99
C TRP A 128 1.44 17.56 41.94
N SER A 129 0.74 16.76 41.13
CA SER A 129 1.38 16.04 40.04
C SER A 129 1.75 16.99 38.90
N LEU A 130 0.91 17.98 38.60
CA LEU A 130 1.20 19.05 37.63
C LEU A 130 2.43 19.87 38.05
N ARG A 131 2.51 20.29 39.32
CA ARG A 131 3.69 21.01 39.85
C ARG A 131 4.97 20.19 39.73
N ARG A 132 4.92 18.90 40.03
CA ARG A 132 6.08 18.00 39.90
C ARG A 132 6.51 17.84 38.44
N LYS A 133 5.56 17.66 37.51
CA LYS A 133 5.81 17.60 36.06
C LYS A 133 6.42 18.91 35.54
N ALA A 134 5.91 20.06 35.97
CA ALA A 134 6.44 21.38 35.60
C ALA A 134 7.87 21.59 36.11
N LEU A 135 8.16 21.25 37.36
CA LEU A 135 9.50 21.30 37.93
C LEU A 135 10.47 20.36 37.19
N GLN A 136 10.02 19.16 36.81
CA GLN A 136 10.82 18.23 36.02
C GLN A 136 11.15 18.81 34.64
N LEU A 137 10.18 19.45 33.98
CA LEU A 137 10.36 20.06 32.67
C LEU A 137 11.29 21.29 32.72
N ALA A 138 11.16 22.12 33.76
CA ALA A 138 12.09 23.23 34.02
C ALA A 138 13.52 22.73 34.30
N ASN A 139 13.66 21.64 35.05
CA ASN A 139 14.95 20.99 35.29
C ASN A 139 15.54 20.40 34.00
N LEU A 140 14.72 19.85 33.09
CA LEU A 140 15.20 19.38 31.79
C LEU A 140 15.63 20.54 30.89
N HIS A 141 14.90 21.65 30.93
CA HIS A 141 15.23 22.85 30.16
C HIS A 141 16.56 23.48 30.63
N THR A 142 16.83 23.46 31.93
CA THR A 142 18.09 23.95 32.52
C THR A 142 19.24 22.94 32.39
N LYS A 143 18.96 21.64 32.24
CA LYS A 143 19.94 20.58 31.98
C LYS A 143 20.33 20.43 30.51
N ARG A 144 19.78 21.26 29.62
CA ARG A 144 20.16 21.25 28.21
C ARG A 144 21.61 21.74 28.08
N THR A 145 22.51 20.82 27.77
CA THR A 145 23.90 21.10 27.41
C THR A 145 23.96 22.19 26.35
N HIS A 146 24.73 23.24 26.64
CA HIS A 146 24.88 24.45 25.81
C HIS A 146 25.66 24.21 24.49
N SER A 147 26.11 22.99 24.23
CA SER A 147 26.71 22.60 22.96
C SER A 147 25.68 21.92 22.07
N THR A 148 25.03 22.70 21.23
CA THR A 148 24.44 22.17 20.00
C THR A 148 25.18 22.82 18.86
N GLN A 149 26.13 22.08 18.28
CA GLN A 149 26.35 22.15 16.85
C GLN A 149 24.95 22.06 16.21
N THR A 150 24.55 23.11 15.52
CA THR A 150 23.20 23.23 15.00
C THR A 150 23.00 22.17 13.91
N VAL A 151 22.01 21.28 14.10
CA VAL A 151 21.46 20.41 13.03
C VAL A 151 20.87 21.26 11.86
N GLN A 152 20.83 22.57 12.03
CA GLN A 152 20.42 23.56 11.04
C GLN A 152 21.37 23.66 9.83
N SER A 153 22.59 23.12 9.89
CA SER A 153 23.49 23.11 8.73
C SER A 153 23.24 21.96 7.74
N HIS A 154 22.36 20.99 8.05
CA HIS A 154 22.17 19.79 7.23
C HIS A 154 20.79 19.70 6.55
N PHE A 155 19.98 20.75 6.59
CA PHE A 155 18.69 20.81 5.89
C PHE A 155 18.52 22.09 5.05
N ARG A 156 19.50 22.37 4.18
CA ARG A 156 19.15 22.92 2.86
C ARG A 156 18.44 21.79 2.08
N ARG A 157 17.21 21.48 2.47
CA ARG A 157 16.30 20.71 1.62
C ARG A 157 15.75 21.70 0.62
N GLU A 158 16.04 21.49 -0.65
CA GLU A 158 15.24 22.06 -1.72
C GLU A 158 13.85 21.45 -1.58
N ALA A 159 12.90 22.24 -1.08
CA ALA A 159 11.51 21.87 -1.02
C ALA A 159 10.88 22.21 -2.37
N GLU A 160 11.04 21.31 -3.34
CA GLU A 160 10.27 21.40 -4.57
C GLU A 160 8.82 20.98 -4.27
N SER A 161 7.91 21.95 -4.19
CA SER A 161 6.48 21.66 -4.12
C SER A 161 5.96 21.41 -5.53
N GLN A 162 5.64 20.16 -5.87
CA GLN A 162 4.91 19.88 -7.10
C GLN A 162 3.46 20.36 -6.94
N VAL A 163 3.09 21.36 -7.74
CA VAL A 163 1.71 21.86 -7.81
C VAL A 163 0.92 20.93 -8.73
N TYR A 164 0.02 20.16 -8.15
CA TYR A 164 -1.05 19.51 -8.90
C TYR A 164 -2.28 20.41 -8.90
N LEU A 165 -2.60 20.99 -10.04
CA LEU A 165 -3.85 21.73 -10.22
C LEU A 165 -5.03 20.74 -10.11
N PRO A 166 -6.03 21.02 -9.27
CA PRO A 166 -7.23 20.19 -9.18
C PRO A 166 -7.89 20.05 -10.55
N ARG A 167 -8.15 18.82 -10.97
CA ARG A 167 -8.91 18.56 -12.21
C ARG A 167 -10.38 18.92 -11.96
N ALA A 168 -11.01 19.58 -12.93
CA ALA A 168 -12.44 19.83 -12.88
C ALA A 168 -13.20 18.50 -12.94
N GLY A 169 -13.80 18.11 -11.82
CA GLY A 169 -14.72 16.97 -11.74
C GLY A 169 -16.15 17.48 -11.91
N VAL A 170 -16.86 16.94 -12.90
CA VAL A 170 -18.31 17.16 -13.04
C VAL A 170 -19.00 15.95 -12.42
N THR A 171 -19.77 16.16 -11.36
CA THR A 171 -20.65 15.15 -10.78
C THR A 171 -22.09 15.48 -11.11
N GLN A 172 -22.80 14.50 -11.67
CA GLN A 172 -24.23 14.60 -11.92
C GLN A 172 -24.99 14.01 -10.73
N THR A 173 -25.87 14.80 -10.11
CA THR A 173 -26.83 14.30 -9.12
C THR A 173 -28.06 13.76 -9.84
N GLY A 174 -28.55 12.59 -9.42
CA GLY A 174 -29.82 12.05 -9.90
C GLY A 174 -30.97 12.98 -9.52
N VAL A 175 -31.80 13.36 -10.49
CA VAL A 175 -33.05 14.07 -10.26
C VAL A 175 -34.17 13.05 -10.31
N GLU A 176 -34.75 12.72 -9.15
CA GLU A 176 -35.99 11.95 -9.13
C GLU A 176 -37.18 12.88 -9.34
N ARG A 177 -38.01 12.53 -10.33
CA ARG A 177 -39.29 13.19 -10.58
C ARG A 177 -40.37 12.12 -10.62
N GLY A 178 -41.24 12.12 -9.62
CA GLY A 178 -42.42 11.26 -9.59
C GLY A 178 -43.59 11.90 -10.33
N THR A 179 -44.32 11.11 -11.12
CA THR A 179 -45.62 11.49 -11.67
C THR A 179 -46.73 10.95 -10.76
N ARG A 180 -47.60 11.83 -10.27
CA ARG A 180 -48.79 11.44 -9.51
C ARG A 180 -50.01 11.44 -10.44
N PRO A 181 -50.79 10.35 -10.52
CA PRO A 181 -52.05 10.36 -11.25
C PRO A 181 -53.12 11.13 -10.46
N ALA A 182 -54.09 11.71 -11.18
CA ALA A 182 -55.23 12.40 -10.59
C ALA A 182 -55.99 11.49 -9.61
N ARG A 183 -56.36 12.04 -8.45
CA ARG A 183 -57.07 11.29 -7.41
C ARG A 183 -58.56 11.57 -7.48
N HIS A 184 -59.33 10.52 -7.66
CA HIS A 184 -60.80 10.55 -7.60
C HIS A 184 -61.23 10.36 -6.14
N MET A 185 -61.84 11.39 -5.54
CA MET A 185 -62.31 11.33 -4.16
C MET A 185 -63.79 11.73 -4.09
N LEU A 186 -64.53 11.12 -3.16
CA LEU A 186 -65.87 11.58 -2.82
C LEU A 186 -65.76 12.57 -1.67
N PHE A 187 -66.23 13.80 -1.91
CA PHE A 187 -66.29 14.86 -0.93
C PHE A 187 -67.75 15.14 -0.58
N LEU A 188 -68.05 15.31 0.72
CA LEU A 188 -69.38 15.70 1.17
C LEU A 188 -69.49 17.23 1.15
N ALA A 189 -70.19 17.76 0.15
CA ALA A 189 -70.42 19.20 0.00
C ALA A 189 -71.71 19.64 0.72
N GLY A 190 -71.77 20.91 1.12
CA GLY A 190 -72.96 21.49 1.79
C GLY A 190 -72.91 21.53 3.32
N LEU A 191 -71.83 21.04 3.94
CA LEU A 191 -71.67 21.04 5.42
C LEU A 191 -71.40 22.43 6.04
N ARG A 192 -71.09 23.45 5.23
CA ARG A 192 -70.74 24.81 5.69
C ARG A 192 -71.42 25.89 4.85
N GLY A 193 -72.74 25.78 4.67
CA GLY A 193 -73.57 26.70 3.88
C GLY A 193 -74.77 27.27 4.67
N HIS A 194 -75.71 27.89 3.95
CA HIS A 194 -76.97 28.40 4.52
C HIS A 194 -77.77 27.26 5.18
N PRO A 195 -78.53 27.49 6.27
CA PRO A 195 -79.19 26.42 7.05
C PRO A 195 -80.13 25.49 6.27
N ASP A 196 -80.63 25.92 5.10
CA ASP A 196 -81.51 25.12 4.24
C ASP A 196 -80.76 24.30 3.17
N GLN A 197 -79.42 24.28 3.22
CA GLN A 197 -78.62 23.60 2.21
C GLN A 197 -78.39 22.13 2.56
N GLU A 198 -78.85 21.22 1.69
CA GLU A 198 -78.72 19.78 1.89
C GLU A 198 -77.28 19.30 1.61
N SER A 199 -76.77 18.40 2.45
CA SER A 199 -75.46 17.80 2.26
C SER A 199 -75.49 16.69 1.21
N ALA A 200 -74.67 16.80 0.17
CA ALA A 200 -74.59 15.83 -0.91
C ALA A 200 -73.16 15.32 -1.12
N ALA A 201 -73.02 14.03 -1.42
CA ALA A 201 -71.74 13.41 -1.75
C ALA A 201 -71.40 13.69 -3.22
N VAL A 202 -70.40 14.54 -3.47
CA VAL A 202 -69.96 14.94 -4.81
C VAL A 202 -68.63 14.26 -5.11
N ARG A 203 -68.53 13.67 -6.31
CA ARG A 203 -67.27 13.10 -6.80
C ARG A 203 -66.41 14.22 -7.37
N ALA A 204 -65.21 14.39 -6.84
CA ALA A 204 -64.26 15.40 -7.26
C ALA A 204 -62.95 14.75 -7.70
N ASP A 205 -62.43 15.24 -8.82
CA ASP A 205 -61.16 14.81 -9.40
C ASP A 205 -60.14 15.89 -9.07
N ILE A 206 -59.19 15.57 -8.21
CA ILE A 206 -58.19 16.53 -7.74
C ILE A 206 -56.85 16.20 -8.39
N ASP A 207 -56.40 17.09 -9.27
CA ASP A 207 -55.04 17.07 -9.82
C ASP A 207 -54.14 17.96 -8.96
N LEU A 208 -53.19 17.34 -8.25
CA LEU A 208 -52.22 18.01 -7.38
C LEU A 208 -50.87 17.97 -8.08
N GLN A 209 -50.66 18.91 -9.00
CA GLN A 209 -49.37 19.15 -9.66
C GLN A 209 -48.39 19.87 -8.73
#